data_AF-A0A1M6B366-F1
#
_entry.id   AF-A0A1M6B366-F1
#
_cell.length_a   1.000
_cell.length_b   1.000
_cell.length_c   1.000
_cell.angle_alpha   90.00
_cell.angle_beta   90.00
_cell.angle_gamma   90.00
#
_symmetry.space_group_name_H-M   'P 1'
#
loop_
_entity.id
_entity.type
_entity.pdbx_description
1 polymer ?
#
loop_
_entity_poly.entity_id
_entity_poly.type
_entity_poly.pdbx_seq_one_letter_code
_entity_poly.pdbx_strand_id
1 'polypeptide(L)'
;MDIKLDIIKQHNNYMVVRIGGAYHQHAHLSTYKGCQTLLRCIRDNKMPYSSYLMGSCRRLLSDTEYGQLRERKQMYYNSQKGIRR
;
A
#
# COMPACT_ATOMS: atom_id res chain seq x y z
N MET A 1 3.64 -10.89 0.27
CA MET A 1 3.88 -10.91 1.73
C MET A 1 2.78 -11.70 2.39
N ASP A 2 3.12 -12.57 3.35
CA ASP A 2 2.13 -13.29 4.16
C ASP A 2 1.77 -12.48 5.39
N ILE A 3 0.99 -11.42 5.16
CA ILE A 3 0.32 -10.69 6.24
C ILE A 3 -1.19 -10.76 6.04
N LYS A 4 -1.92 -10.91 7.13
CA LYS A 4 -3.37 -11.01 7.10
C LYS A 4 -3.96 -9.61 7.31
N LEU A 5 -4.66 -9.11 6.30
CA LEU A 5 -5.34 -7.81 6.32
C LEU A 5 -6.85 -8.03 6.19
N ASP A 6 -7.62 -7.20 6.86
CA ASP A 6 -9.08 -7.21 6.76
C ASP A 6 -9.62 -5.81 6.44
N ILE A 7 -10.81 -5.75 5.84
CA ILE A 7 -11.50 -4.52 5.48
C ILE A 7 -12.76 -4.39 6.32
N ILE A 8 -12.78 -3.37 7.17
CA ILE A 8 -13.94 -3.01 7.98
C ILE A 8 -14.66 -1.85 7.30
N LYS A 9 -15.94 -2.04 6.97
CA LYS A 9 -16.79 -0.94 6.49
C LYS A 9 -17.22 -0.08 7.68
N GLN A 10 -17.01 1.22 7.58
CA GLN A 10 -17.61 2.21 8.49
C GLN A 10 -18.70 3.01 7.75
N HIS A 11 -19.28 4.02 8.42
CA HIS A 11 -20.42 4.77 7.89
C HIS A 11 -20.15 5.37 6.50
N ASN A 12 -19.09 6.18 6.37
CA ASN A 12 -18.74 6.88 5.12
C ASN A 12 -17.38 6.49 4.53
N ASN A 13 -16.68 5.55 5.15
CA ASN A 13 -15.35 5.14 4.72
C ASN A 13 -15.10 3.65 5.02
N TYR A 14 -13.91 3.20 4.69
CA TYR A 14 -13.41 1.86 4.92
C TYR A 14 -12.14 1.94 5.75
N MET A 15 -11.92 0.95 6.59
CA MET A 15 -10.71 0.83 7.39
C MET A 15 -10.06 -0.51 7.09
N VAL A 16 -8.82 -0.48 6.63
CA VAL A 16 -7.99 -1.67 6.48
C VAL A 16 -7.22 -1.85 7.78
N VAL A 17 -7.28 -3.05 8.35
CA VAL A 17 -6.60 -3.39 9.60
C VAL A 17 -5.67 -4.59 9.40
N ARG A 18 -4.54 -4.59 10.10
CA ARG A 18 -3.67 -5.77 10.18
C ARG A 18 -4.14 -6.71 11.29
N ILE A 19 -4.50 -7.94 10.92
CA ILE A 19 -4.91 -8.96 11.89
C ILE A 19 -3.66 -9.44 12.64
N GLY A 20 -3.73 -9.41 13.98
CA GLY A 20 -2.59 -9.73 14.86
C GLY A 20 -1.52 -8.63 14.92
N GLY A 21 -1.78 -7.47 14.31
CA GLY A 21 -0.94 -6.28 14.44
C GLY A 21 -1.30 -5.41 15.64
N ALA A 22 -0.53 -4.35 15.85
CA ALA A 22 -0.84 -3.34 16.86
C ALA A 22 -2.06 -2.50 16.44
N TYR A 23 -2.78 -1.93 17.42
CA TYR A 23 -3.98 -1.12 17.15
C TYR A 23 -3.73 0.04 16.18
N HIS A 24 -2.53 0.63 16.20
CA HIS A 24 -2.16 1.71 15.28
C HIS A 24 -1.90 1.26 13.84
N GLN A 25 -1.80 -0.06 13.58
CA GLN A 25 -1.57 -0.63 12.25
C GLN A 25 -2.88 -0.74 11.47
N HIS A 26 -3.49 0.41 11.20
CA HIS A 26 -4.68 0.54 10.37
C HIS A 26 -4.57 1.72 9.41
N ALA A 27 -5.35 1.67 8.33
CA ALA A 27 -5.43 2.74 7.35
C ALA A 27 -6.89 3.00 6.96
N HIS A 28 -7.28 4.27 6.94
CA HIS A 28 -8.58 4.69 6.44
C HIS A 28 -8.53 4.96 4.95
N LEU A 29 -9.55 4.48 4.24
CA LEU A 29 -9.74 4.65 2.80
C LEU A 29 -11.17 5.10 2.50
N SER A 30 -11.33 6.05 1.58
CA SER A 30 -12.64 6.56 1.18
C SER A 30 -13.46 5.56 0.36
N THR A 31 -12.82 4.61 -0.32
CA THR A 31 -13.50 3.69 -1.25
C THR A 31 -13.06 2.24 -1.04
N TYR A 32 -13.99 1.32 -1.24
CA TYR A 32 -13.73 -0.11 -1.19
C TYR A 32 -12.73 -0.55 -2.26
N LYS A 33 -12.84 0.02 -3.47
CA LYS A 33 -11.89 -0.22 -4.57
C LYS A 33 -10.47 0.20 -4.20
N GLY A 34 -10.32 1.30 -3.46
CA GLY A 34 -9.04 1.72 -2.89
C GLY A 34 -8.45 0.67 -1.94
N CYS A 35 -9.29 0.09 -1.08
CA CYS A 35 -8.89 -0.98 -0.15
C CYS A 35 -8.41 -2.21 -0.91
N GLN A 36 -9.19 -2.69 -1.88
CA GLN A 36 -8.81 -3.83 -2.71
C GLN A 36 -7.50 -3.59 -3.46
N THR A 37 -7.30 -2.38 -3.98
CA THR A 37 -6.05 -1.99 -4.66
C THR A 37 -4.87 -2.05 -3.70
N LEU A 38 -5.03 -1.51 -2.49
CA LEU A 38 -4.01 -1.53 -1.44
C LEU A 38 -3.62 -2.96 -1.06
N LEU A 39 -4.61 -3.81 -0.76
CA LEU A 39 -4.41 -5.22 -0.42
C LEU A 39 -3.67 -5.95 -1.54
N ARG A 40 -4.04 -5.71 -2.80
CA ARG A 40 -3.36 -6.31 -3.96
C ARG A 40 -1.90 -5.86 -4.06
N CYS A 41 -1.61 -4.56 -3.89
CA CYS A 41 -0.25 -4.04 -3.91
C CYS A 41 0.63 -4.71 -2.84
N ILE A 42 0.12 -4.81 -1.60
CA ILE A 42 0.84 -5.45 -0.48
C ILE A 42 1.05 -6.95 -0.75
N ARG A 43 0.01 -7.65 -1.21
CA ARG A 43 0.09 -9.08 -1.54
C ARG A 43 1.14 -9.34 -2.61
N ASP A 44 1.15 -8.54 -3.68
CA ASP A 44 2.09 -8.60 -4.80
C ASP A 44 3.49 -8.06 -4.46
N ASN A 45 3.70 -7.54 -3.24
CA ASN A 45 4.92 -6.87 -2.81
C ASN A 45 5.33 -5.70 -3.74
N LYS A 46 4.36 -4.87 -4.14
CA LYS A 46 4.53 -3.74 -5.07
C LYS A 46 4.20 -2.41 -4.40
N MET A 47 4.99 -1.40 -4.73
CA MET A 47 4.73 -0.04 -4.28
C MET A 47 3.48 0.57 -4.95
N PRO A 48 2.49 1.09 -4.19
CA PRO A 48 1.31 1.75 -4.76
C PRO A 48 1.68 3.01 -5.56
N TYR A 49 0.81 3.43 -6.49
CA TYR A 49 1.06 4.57 -7.37
C TYR A 49 0.83 5.95 -6.75
N SER A 50 -0.17 6.07 -5.88
CA SER A 50 -0.52 7.34 -5.25
C SER A 50 0.19 7.50 -3.91
N SER A 51 0.63 8.72 -3.60
CA SER A 51 1.18 9.07 -2.29
C SER A 51 0.23 8.72 -1.14
N TYR A 52 -1.08 8.85 -1.39
CA TYR A 52 -2.13 8.43 -0.46
C TYR A 52 -2.03 6.94 -0.08
N LEU A 53 -1.97 6.05 -1.08
CA LEU A 53 -1.87 4.62 -0.81
C LEU A 53 -0.49 4.23 -0.26
N MET A 54 0.58 4.94 -0.62
CA MET A 54 1.89 4.75 -0.01
C MET A 54 1.86 5.06 1.49
N GLY A 55 1.22 6.16 1.89
CA GLY A 55 0.99 6.49 3.30
C GLY A 55 0.17 5.43 4.02
N SER A 56 -0.86 4.88 3.37
CA SER A 56 -1.64 3.76 3.91
C SER A 56 -0.82 2.48 4.07
N CYS A 57 0.04 2.12 3.11
CA CYS A 57 0.98 1.01 3.25
C CYS A 57 1.90 1.21 4.46
N ARG A 58 2.47 2.41 4.62
CA ARG A 58 3.40 2.70 5.72
C ARG A 58 2.75 2.58 7.10
N ARG A 59 1.44 2.81 7.21
CA ARG A 59 0.70 2.59 8.47
C ARG A 59 0.45 1.11 8.75
N LEU A 60 0.21 0.30 7.72
CA LEU A 60 -0.11 -1.12 7.85
C LEU A 60 1.12 -2.01 8.03
N LEU A 61 2.22 -1.63 7.40
CA LEU A 61 3.48 -2.38 7.34
C LEU A 61 4.47 -1.85 8.39
N SER A 62 5.39 -2.69 8.85
CA SER A 62 6.59 -2.22 9.53
C SER A 62 7.50 -1.46 8.56
N ASP A 63 8.45 -0.66 9.07
CA ASP A 63 9.42 0.01 8.20
C ASP A 63 10.25 -0.98 7.38
N THR A 64 10.54 -2.16 7.93
CA THR A 64 11.27 -3.24 7.24
C THR A 64 10.44 -3.83 6.10
N GLU A 65 9.16 -4.14 6.34
CA GLU A 65 8.24 -4.65 5.31
C GLU A 65 8.00 -3.59 4.23
N TYR A 66 7.81 -2.33 4.63
CA TYR A 66 7.61 -1.24 3.69
C TYR A 66 8.83 -1.05 2.78
N GLY A 67 10.05 -1.15 3.32
CA GLY A 67 11.29 -1.08 2.53
C GLY A 67 11.50 -2.26 1.57
N GLN A 68 10.82 -3.39 1.78
CA GLN A 68 10.87 -4.56 0.90
C GLN A 68 9.90 -4.46 -0.30
N LEU A 69 9.01 -3.47 -0.32
CA LEU A 69 8.10 -3.25 -1.44
C LEU A 69 8.90 -2.93 -2.70
N ARG A 70 8.61 -3.65 -3.78
CA ARG A 70 9.31 -3.44 -5.04
C ARG A 70 9.00 -2.05 -5.60
N GLU A 71 10.07 -1.33 -5.90
CA GLU A 71 9.97 -0.06 -6.60
C GLU A 71 9.31 -0.22 -7.97
N ARG A 72 8.73 0.89 -8.42
CA ARG A 72 8.02 0.91 -9.70
C ARG A 72 9.06 0.82 -10.81
N LYS A 73 8.84 -0.09 -11.76
CA LYS A 73 9.61 -0.10 -13.00
C LYS A 73 9.32 1.19 -13.77
N GLN A 74 10.38 1.79 -14.32
CA GLN A 74 10.25 2.94 -15.22
C GLN A 74 9.48 2.52 -16.47
N MET A 75 8.29 3.12 -16.70
CA MET A 75 7.47 2.85 -17.89
C MET A 75 7.83 3.75 -19.07
N TYR A 76 8.28 4.98 -18.80
CA TYR A 76 8.65 5.96 -19.81
C TYR A 76 10.15 6.23 -19.75
N TYR A 77 10.84 6.02 -20.87
CA TYR A 77 12.25 6.33 -21.05
C TYR A 77 12.39 7.52 -21.98
N ASN A 78 13.03 8.59 -21.50
CA ASN A 78 13.45 9.72 -22.32
C ASN A 78 14.97 9.65 -22.49
N SER A 79 15.43 9.46 -23.72
CA SER A 79 16.85 9.31 -24.06
C SER A 79 17.72 10.50 -23.64
N GLN A 80 17.16 11.72 -23.57
CA GLN A 80 17.87 12.92 -23.13
C GLN A 80 18.01 13.00 -21.60
N LYS A 81 17.14 12.31 -20.84
CA LYS A 81 17.10 12.38 -19.36
C LYS A 81 17.71 11.14 -18.69
N GLY A 82 17.98 10.08 -19.44
CA GLY A 82 18.54 8.84 -18.91
C GLY A 82 17.55 8.00 -18.09
N ILE A 83 18.05 6.92 -17.49
CA ILE A 83 17.29 6.00 -16.64
C ILE A 83 17.19 6.59 -15.23
N ARG A 84 16.00 6.52 -14.62
CA ARG A 84 15.82 6.84 -13.20
C ARG A 84 16.62 5.83 -12.38
N ARG A 85 17.63 6.32 -11.66
CA ARG A 85 18.42 5.55 -10.70
C ARG A 85 17.74 5.51 -9.34
#